data_AF-A0A960DMI0-F1
#
_entry.id   AF-A0A960DMI0-F1
#
_cell.length_a   1.000
_cell.length_b   1.000
_cell.length_c   1.000
_cell.angle_alpha   90.00
_cell.angle_beta   90.00
_cell.angle_gamma   90.00
#
_symmetry.space_group_name_H-M   'P 1'
#
loop_
_entity.id
_entity.type
_entity.pdbx_description
1 polymer ?
#
loop_
_entity_poly.entity_id
_entity_poly.type
_entity_poly.pdbx_seq_one_letter_code
_entity_poly.pdbx_strand_id
1 'polypeptide(L)'
;MRGSDDDGPKGPLAAPRAGLRDAALSVAVQLYIGVGVSSFPTSLPSALIQYFGPKAATLLRQRVEALCRELDGDAPSIADVAEATRAVEERVGRDHPELSPDAVRALGWRFSYNNR
;
A
#
# COMPACT_ATOMS: atom_id res chain seq x y z
N MET A 1 -39.31 28.46 -0.97
CA MET A 1 -39.73 27.04 -1.09
C MET A 1 -39.66 26.64 -2.55
N ARG A 2 -39.19 25.40 -2.82
CA ARG A 2 -38.66 24.80 -4.08
C ARG A 2 -37.18 25.18 -4.30
N GLY A 3 -36.19 24.28 -4.21
CA GLY A 3 -36.11 22.85 -4.58
C GLY A 3 -35.38 22.80 -5.92
N SER A 4 -34.06 22.59 -5.92
CA SER A 4 -33.38 21.29 -6.11
C SER A 4 -33.29 20.88 -7.57
N ASP A 5 -32.16 21.18 -8.20
CA ASP A 5 -31.57 20.48 -9.37
C ASP A 5 -30.07 20.77 -9.28
N ASP A 6 -29.23 19.91 -8.68
CA ASP A 6 -28.69 18.68 -9.28
C ASP A 6 -28.08 18.92 -10.66
N ASP A 7 -26.82 19.37 -10.70
CA ASP A 7 -25.93 19.20 -11.84
C ASP A 7 -24.53 18.81 -11.35
N GLY A 8 -24.40 17.53 -11.04
CA GLY A 8 -23.19 16.79 -11.38
C GLY A 8 -23.49 15.99 -12.65
N PRO A 9 -22.49 15.74 -13.52
CA PRO A 9 -21.37 14.94 -13.08
C PRO A 9 -20.02 15.59 -13.32
N LYS A 10 -19.23 15.56 -12.23
CA LYS A 10 -17.78 15.73 -12.22
C LYS A 10 -17.18 14.87 -13.34
N GLY A 11 -16.37 15.52 -14.18
CA GLY A 11 -15.69 14.90 -15.30
C GLY A 11 -15.02 13.58 -14.95
N PRO A 12 -14.81 12.70 -15.94
CA PRO A 12 -14.30 11.36 -15.71
C PRO A 12 -12.97 11.46 -14.96
N LEU A 13 -12.93 10.88 -13.75
CA LEU A 13 -11.70 10.54 -13.06
C LEU A 13 -10.87 9.74 -14.06
N ALA A 14 -9.85 10.39 -14.62
CA ALA A 14 -8.91 9.76 -15.50
C ALA A 14 -8.35 8.53 -14.78
N ALA A 15 -8.58 7.36 -15.37
CA ALA A 15 -7.95 6.12 -14.93
C ALA A 15 -6.43 6.33 -14.92
N PRO A 16 -5.70 5.95 -13.85
CA PRO A 16 -4.26 6.09 -13.83
C PRO A 16 -3.67 5.20 -14.94
N ARG A 17 -2.95 5.84 -15.86
CA ARG A 17 -2.18 5.18 -16.91
C ARG A 17 -1.04 4.39 -16.27
N ALA A 18 -0.89 3.13 -16.70
CA ALA A 18 0.29 2.33 -16.41
C ALA A 18 1.55 3.15 -16.77
N GLY A 19 2.36 3.48 -15.74
CA GLY A 19 3.56 4.32 -15.86
C GLY A 19 3.59 5.54 -14.94
N LEU A 20 2.47 5.93 -14.32
CA LEU A 20 2.50 6.88 -13.20
C LEU A 20 2.64 6.09 -11.90
N ARG A 21 3.69 6.37 -11.12
CA ARG A 21 3.79 5.90 -9.73
C ARG A 21 2.46 6.21 -9.03
N ASP A 22 1.82 5.19 -8.47
CA ASP A 22 0.60 5.35 -7.70
C ASP A 22 1.00 5.88 -6.32
N ALA A 23 1.15 7.21 -6.25
CA ALA A 23 1.56 7.91 -5.05
C ALA A 23 0.57 7.67 -3.90
N ALA A 24 -0.73 7.54 -4.20
CA ALA A 24 -1.75 7.25 -3.20
C ALA A 24 -1.57 5.85 -2.62
N LEU A 25 -1.33 4.83 -3.46
CA LEU A 25 -1.04 3.48 -3.00
C LEU A 25 0.28 3.42 -2.22
N SER A 26 1.32 4.10 -2.69
CA SER A 26 2.63 4.15 -2.02
C SER A 26 2.54 4.76 -0.62
N VAL A 27 1.79 5.84 -0.46
CA VAL A 27 1.54 6.47 0.86
C VAL A 27 0.64 5.58 1.71
N ALA A 28 -0.37 4.94 1.12
CA ALA A 28 -1.23 4.02 1.83
C ALA A 28 -0.46 2.82 2.41
N VAL A 29 0.49 2.25 1.65
CA VAL A 29 1.36 1.18 2.14
C VAL A 29 2.14 1.62 3.38
N GLN A 30 2.81 2.77 3.32
CA GLN A 30 3.60 3.30 4.45
C GLN A 30 2.72 3.54 5.69
N LEU A 31 1.57 4.19 5.51
CA LEU A 31 0.64 4.49 6.60
C LEU A 31 0.02 3.22 7.21
N TYR A 32 -0.36 2.26 6.35
CA TYR A 32 -0.94 1.02 6.80
C TYR A 32 0.08 0.18 7.57
N ILE A 33 1.32 0.09 7.09
CA ILE A 33 2.37 -0.67 7.78
C ILE A 33 2.81 0.05 9.06
N GLY A 34 2.69 1.38 9.11
CA GLY A 34 3.01 2.21 10.28
C GLY A 34 4.44 2.75 10.28
N VAL A 35 5.05 2.91 9.10
CA VAL A 35 6.39 3.47 8.94
C VAL A 35 6.44 4.88 9.55
N GLY A 36 7.43 5.12 10.42
CA GLY A 36 7.63 6.41 11.08
C GLY A 36 6.64 6.72 12.22
N VAL A 37 5.64 5.87 12.44
CA VAL A 37 4.62 6.03 13.49
C VAL A 37 4.76 4.97 14.59
N SER A 38 5.23 3.78 14.23
CA SER A 38 5.43 2.67 15.16
C SER A 38 6.84 2.10 15.06
N SER A 39 7.34 1.53 16.16
CA SER A 39 8.62 0.81 16.19
C SER A 39 8.53 -0.59 15.57
N PHE A 40 7.32 -1.06 15.23
CA PHE A 40 7.05 -2.36 14.61
C PHE A 40 5.84 -2.29 13.66
N PRO A 41 5.79 -3.11 12.60
CA PRO A 41 4.70 -3.09 11.63
C PRO A 41 3.37 -3.47 12.30
N THR A 42 2.34 -2.62 12.17
CA THR A 42 1.15 -2.72 13.04
C THR A 42 -0.19 -2.85 12.31
N SER A 43 -0.24 -2.71 10.98
CA SER A 43 -1.49 -2.72 10.19
C SER A 43 -2.52 -1.71 10.74
N LEU A 44 -2.37 -0.43 10.39
CA LEU A 44 -3.15 0.70 10.90
C LEU A 44 -4.22 1.16 9.89
N PRO A 45 -5.38 0.47 9.79
CA PRO A 45 -6.44 0.88 8.86
C PRO A 45 -7.04 2.25 9.21
N SER A 46 -7.03 2.62 10.49
CA SER A 46 -7.50 3.94 10.96
C SER A 46 -6.62 5.09 10.45
N ALA A 47 -5.34 4.85 10.17
CA ALA A 47 -4.45 5.87 9.58
C ALA A 47 -4.83 6.17 8.13
N LEU A 48 -5.25 5.15 7.37
CA LEU A 48 -5.76 5.34 6.01
C LEU A 48 -7.03 6.19 5.98
N ILE A 49 -7.96 5.92 6.91
CA ILE A 49 -9.22 6.66 7.01
C ILE A 49 -8.95 8.14 7.35
N GLN A 50 -8.02 8.40 8.27
CA GLN A 50 -7.66 9.77 8.64
C GLN A 50 -7.00 10.55 7.49
N TYR A 51 -6.15 9.90 6.70
CA TYR A 51 -5.41 10.57 5.64
C TYR A 51 -6.21 10.72 4.33
N PHE A 52 -6.88 9.65 3.88
CA PHE A 52 -7.57 9.61 2.58
C PHE A 52 -9.09 9.78 2.67
N GLY A 53 -9.65 9.74 3.89
CA GLY A 53 -11.09 9.67 4.10
C GLY A 53 -11.64 8.24 3.93
N PRO A 54 -12.85 7.95 4.45
CA PRO A 54 -13.36 6.58 4.59
C PRO A 54 -13.53 5.85 3.25
N LYS A 55 -14.03 6.53 2.21
CA LYS A 55 -14.32 5.89 0.92
C LYS A 55 -13.05 5.48 0.16
N ALA A 56 -12.05 6.36 0.09
CA ALA A 56 -10.78 6.06 -0.55
C ALA A 56 -9.95 5.07 0.28
N ALA A 57 -9.99 5.20 1.61
CA ALA A 57 -9.33 4.27 2.52
C ALA A 57 -9.79 2.83 2.34
N THR A 58 -11.09 2.56 2.11
CA THR A 58 -11.57 1.20 1.86
C THR A 58 -10.92 0.57 0.62
N LEU A 59 -10.85 1.31 -0.48
CA LEU A 59 -10.26 0.81 -1.73
C LEU A 59 -8.75 0.62 -1.61
N LEU A 60 -8.07 1.58 -1.00
CA LEU A 60 -6.62 1.50 -0.77
C LEU A 60 -6.27 0.38 0.20
N ARG A 61 -7.04 0.21 1.28
CA ARG A 61 -6.86 -0.88 2.24
C ARG A 61 -6.93 -2.23 1.55
N GLN A 62 -7.94 -2.46 0.71
CA GLN A 62 -8.07 -3.72 -0.03
C GLN A 62 -6.84 -4.00 -0.92
N ARG A 63 -6.31 -2.99 -1.61
CA ARG A 63 -5.10 -3.13 -2.43
C ARG A 63 -3.86 -3.40 -1.58
N VAL A 64 -3.67 -2.69 -0.47
CA VAL A 64 -2.54 -2.91 0.45
C VAL A 64 -2.62 -4.30 1.10
N GLU A 65 -3.81 -4.74 1.52
CA GLU A 65 -4.03 -6.08 2.07
C GLU A 65 -3.72 -7.18 1.04
N ALA A 66 -4.06 -6.96 -0.24
CA ALA A 66 -3.70 -7.88 -1.31
C ALA A 66 -2.17 -8.00 -1.46
N LEU A 67 -1.46 -6.87 -1.54
CA LEU A 67 0.02 -6.84 -1.60
C LEU A 67 0.65 -7.58 -0.41
N CYS A 68 0.14 -7.36 0.81
CA CYS A 68 0.62 -8.06 2.00
C CYS A 68 0.42 -9.58 1.90
N ARG A 69 -0.71 -10.04 1.35
CA ARG A 69 -0.96 -11.49 1.17
C ARG A 69 -0.08 -12.09 0.09
N GLU A 70 0.19 -11.38 -0.99
CA GLU A 70 1.13 -11.82 -2.03
C GLU A 70 2.53 -12.04 -1.44
N LEU A 71 2.96 -11.15 -0.54
CA LEU A 71 4.23 -11.27 0.18
C LEU A 71 4.27 -12.45 1.15
N ASP A 72 3.19 -12.66 1.91
CA ASP A 72 3.11 -13.75 2.89
C ASP A 72 2.99 -15.12 2.19
N GLY A 73 2.38 -15.20 1.00
CA GLY A 73 2.19 -16.44 0.25
C GLY A 73 3.40 -16.91 -0.56
N ASP A 74 4.26 -15.98 -0.98
CA ASP A 74 5.44 -16.25 -1.82
C ASP A 74 6.74 -15.95 -1.05
N ALA A 75 6.77 -16.28 0.25
CA ALA A 75 7.95 -16.09 1.08
C ALA A 75 9.10 -16.99 0.57
N PRO A 76 10.26 -16.45 0.19
CA PRO A 76 11.37 -17.28 -0.25
C PRO A 76 11.88 -18.11 0.93
N SER A 77 12.12 -19.41 0.69
CA SER A 77 12.72 -20.32 1.68
C SER A 77 14.23 -20.07 1.74
N ILE A 78 14.61 -18.91 2.27
CA ILE A 78 16.00 -18.51 2.48
C ILE A 78 16.27 -18.55 3.99
N ALA A 79 17.39 -19.15 4.37
CA ALA A 79 17.76 -19.33 5.79
C ALA A 79 18.09 -18.01 6.49
N ASP A 80 18.46 -16.97 5.73
CA ASP A 80 18.78 -15.64 6.23
C ASP A 80 17.65 -14.64 5.93
N VAL A 81 17.10 -14.04 6.99
CA VAL A 81 15.98 -13.10 6.90
C VAL A 81 16.38 -11.83 6.14
N ALA A 82 17.63 -11.36 6.25
CA ALA A 82 18.05 -10.15 5.56
C ALA A 82 18.16 -10.36 4.04
N GLU A 83 18.66 -11.52 3.62
CA GLU A 83 18.68 -11.93 2.22
C GLU A 83 17.25 -12.16 1.69
N ALA A 84 16.38 -12.80 2.46
CA ALA A 84 14.97 -12.97 2.13
C ALA A 84 14.25 -11.63 1.94
N THR A 85 14.47 -10.68 2.86
CA THR A 85 13.90 -9.32 2.77
C THR A 85 14.38 -8.59 1.51
N ARG A 86 15.67 -8.66 1.17
CA ARG A 86 16.19 -8.02 -0.05
C ARG A 86 15.60 -8.64 -1.31
N ALA A 87 15.49 -9.97 -1.37
CA ALA A 87 14.87 -10.66 -2.50
C ALA A 87 13.40 -10.26 -2.67
N VAL A 88 12.67 -10.12 -1.55
CA VAL A 88 11.30 -9.64 -1.53
C VAL A 88 11.20 -8.18 -2.01
N GLU A 89 12.05 -7.28 -1.53
CA GLU A 89 12.06 -5.88 -1.97
C GLU A 89 12.35 -5.76 -3.47
N GLU A 90 13.33 -6.50 -4.00
CA GLU A 90 13.65 -6.50 -5.42
C GLU A 90 12.51 -7.05 -6.27
N ARG A 91 11.89 -8.15 -5.84
CA ARG A 91 10.71 -8.72 -6.52
C ARG A 91 9.56 -7.73 -6.54
N VAL A 92 9.17 -7.19 -5.38
CA VAL A 92 8.07 -6.21 -5.29
C VAL A 92 8.36 -4.96 -6.11
N GLY A 93 9.59 -4.44 -6.08
CA GLY A 93 9.96 -3.27 -6.89
C GLY A 93 9.88 -3.52 -8.40
N ARG A 94 10.08 -4.77 -8.84
CA ARG A 94 9.95 -5.19 -10.23
C ARG A 94 8.49 -5.41 -10.64
N ASP A 95 7.74 -6.12 -9.80
CA ASP A 95 6.36 -6.55 -10.09
C ASP A 95 5.34 -5.44 -9.86
N HIS A 96 5.67 -4.47 -8.98
CA HIS A 96 4.86 -3.29 -8.68
C HIS A 96 5.65 -1.99 -8.94
N PRO A 97 5.96 -1.66 -10.21
CA PRO A 97 6.66 -0.43 -10.57
C PRO A 97 5.86 0.84 -10.23
N GLU A 98 4.57 0.71 -9.94
CA GLU A 98 3.73 1.79 -9.42
C GLU A 98 4.06 2.18 -7.97
N LEU A 99 4.73 1.30 -7.21
CA LEU A 99 5.12 1.58 -5.83
C LEU A 99 6.40 2.43 -5.78
N SER A 100 6.41 3.35 -4.84
CA SER A 100 7.62 4.11 -4.51
C SER A 100 8.62 3.21 -3.77
N PRO A 101 9.93 3.45 -3.90
CA PRO A 101 10.96 2.66 -3.21
C PRO A 101 10.75 2.63 -1.69
N ASP A 102 10.20 3.70 -1.11
CA ASP A 102 9.87 3.73 0.32
C ASP A 102 8.73 2.77 0.70
N ALA A 103 7.70 2.68 -0.14
CA ALA A 103 6.61 1.72 0.04
C ALA A 103 7.10 0.26 -0.09
N VAL A 104 8.03 0.01 -1.02
CA VAL A 104 8.68 -1.29 -1.17
C VAL A 104 9.46 -1.66 0.09
N ARG A 105 10.27 -0.73 0.63
CA ARG A 105 11.00 -0.94 1.90
C ARG A 105 10.05 -1.15 3.09
N ALA A 106 8.92 -0.46 3.13
CA ALA A 106 7.90 -0.67 4.16
C ALA A 106 7.39 -2.12 4.16
N LEU A 107 7.12 -2.66 2.96
CA LEU A 107 6.70 -4.05 2.78
C LEU A 107 7.81 -5.04 3.17
N GLY A 108 9.07 -4.77 2.77
CA GLY A 108 10.24 -5.54 3.18
C GLY A 108 10.42 -5.58 4.70
N TRP A 109 10.24 -4.44 5.37
CA TRP A 109 10.28 -4.35 6.83
C TRP A 109 9.19 -5.20 7.49
N ARG A 110 7.93 -5.13 7.01
CA ARG A 110 6.85 -6.01 7.48
C ARG A 110 7.20 -7.48 7.32
N PHE A 111 7.71 -7.86 6.14
CA PHE A 111 8.12 -9.23 5.86
C PHE A 111 9.21 -9.71 6.83
N SER A 112 10.25 -8.90 7.04
CA SER A 112 11.35 -9.23 7.96
C SER A 112 10.87 -9.48 9.39
N TYR A 113 9.86 -8.73 9.83
CA TYR A 113 9.32 -8.85 11.18
C TYR A 113 8.46 -10.12 11.33
N ASN A 114 7.68 -10.46 10.31
CA ASN A 114 6.84 -11.66 10.30
C ASN A 114 7.66 -12.97 10.15
N ASN A 115 8.86 -12.90 9.57
CA ASN A 115 9.72 -14.05 9.29
C ASN A 115 11.00 -14.10 10.17
N ARG A 116 11.04 -13.30 11.24
CA ARG A 116 12.10 -13.34 12.25
C ARG A 116 11.87 -14.45 13.27
#